data_AF-A0A7X4BT38-F1
#
_entry.id   AF-A0A7X4BT38-F1
#
_cell.length_a   1.000
_cell.length_b   1.000
_cell.length_c   1.000
_cell.angle_alpha   90.00
_cell.angle_beta   90.00
_cell.angle_gamma   90.00
#
_symmetry.space_group_name_H-M   'P 1'
#
loop_
_entity.id
_entity.type
_entity.pdbx_description
1 polymer ?
#
loop_
_entity_poly.entity_id
_entity_poly.type
_entity_poly.pdbx_seq_one_letter_code
_entity_poly.pdbx_strand_id
1 'polypeptide(L)'
;MQRVLPLQAIALAACLLVGCSESGTRSPTDPEPPTPFTAAFAAGADTVQVQFTIEIQTGQTVHFTITITGGDPDTEPSWTCTSADTAVASAAETSSGCSATGTGVGTTTITATVTQGTATATAAVGLRVTQPPLAATLAPAADTVQTGQTAQFTIEIAGGDPNTEAAWTCASTDTMVASAAATSFGCSATGTGTGATSISATVTRGTATFSASASLRVAGERDTFAYWDANGNGDLTCTEARSKDEGLRLPAYKDNRDGTGLIYEWLERGRSSDSDDDGISCETTQNSSGYVPVRLPPVTQTGDRTCPTGSPTWMGLPVCEEAERTGYDRDAFGTAYTSLEDEIIEELPKSGGQVYTPYSCKLFDIRADGTAATDIDHIVALAEAYDSGLPDSQFRDFAGDLANLTIADPVVNRQQKSDSDAGGWRPSRNRGWFAAQVVAVKQKYVLAVNPAERDALASMLASDSSRRVTCN
;
A
#
# COMPACT_ATOMS: atom_id res chain seq x y z
N MET A 1 -3.42 44.47 71.10
CA MET A 1 -3.57 45.18 69.81
C MET A 1 -2.51 44.64 68.86
N GLN A 2 -2.76 43.48 68.24
CA GLN A 2 -1.95 43.00 67.13
C GLN A 2 -2.13 43.99 65.98
N ARG A 3 -1.04 44.61 65.53
CA ARG A 3 -1.03 45.41 64.31
C ARG A 3 -1.24 44.43 63.15
N VAL A 4 -2.46 44.40 62.61
CA VAL A 4 -2.74 43.80 61.31
C VAL A 4 -1.95 44.61 60.28
N LEU A 5 -0.86 44.03 59.78
CA LEU A 5 -0.08 44.59 58.67
C LEU A 5 -0.92 44.49 57.39
N PRO A 6 -0.84 45.46 56.46
CA PRO A 6 -1.55 45.37 55.20
C PRO A 6 -1.06 44.17 54.39
N LEU A 7 -1.99 43.41 53.81
CA LEU A 7 -1.72 42.31 52.87
C LEU A 7 -0.82 42.85 51.75
N GLN A 8 0.38 42.31 51.57
CA GLN A 8 1.27 42.71 50.49
C GLN A 8 1.82 41.51 49.73
N ALA A 9 1.70 41.64 48.40
CA ALA A 9 2.24 40.80 47.33
C ALA A 9 1.65 39.38 47.23
N ILE A 10 1.37 38.99 45.98
CA ILE A 10 0.87 37.69 45.57
C ILE A 10 1.82 37.21 44.47
N ALA A 11 2.29 35.96 44.57
CA ALA A 11 2.99 35.29 43.49
C ALA A 11 2.08 34.20 42.92
N LEU A 12 1.94 34.17 41.59
CA LEU A 12 1.21 33.13 40.88
C LEU A 12 2.22 32.20 40.21
N ALA A 13 2.25 30.93 40.61
CA ALA A 13 3.02 29.90 39.94
C ALA A 13 2.08 28.95 39.20
N ALA A 14 2.36 28.69 37.92
CA ALA A 14 1.66 27.70 37.10
C ALA A 14 2.51 26.44 36.98
N CYS A 15 1.95 25.29 37.33
CA CYS A 15 2.59 23.98 37.15
C CYS A 15 1.73 23.15 36.18
N LEU A 16 2.29 22.76 35.02
CA LEU A 16 1.66 21.82 34.09
C LEU A 16 2.12 20.40 34.44
N LEU A 17 1.21 19.57 34.95
CA LEU A 17 1.48 18.17 35.26
C LEU A 17 1.19 17.28 34.03
N VAL A 18 2.24 16.87 33.32
CA VAL A 18 2.29 15.56 32.66
C VAL A 18 3.43 14.78 33.33
N GLY A 19 3.06 13.78 34.14
CA GLY A 19 4.00 12.78 34.67
C GLY A 19 4.81 13.18 35.91
N CYS A 20 4.19 13.17 37.09
CA CYS A 20 4.89 12.87 38.35
C CYS A 20 4.10 11.80 39.11
N SER A 21 4.46 10.52 38.92
CA SER A 21 4.21 9.50 39.94
C SER A 21 5.45 9.43 40.84
N GLU A 22 5.24 9.33 42.14
CA GLU A 22 6.30 9.11 43.12
C GLU A 22 7.10 7.84 42.76
N SER A 23 8.42 7.95 42.79
CA SER A 23 9.44 6.90 42.59
C SER A 23 9.55 6.29 41.18
N GLY A 24 10.67 6.57 40.49
CA GLY A 24 11.07 5.84 39.28
C GLY A 24 11.96 6.65 38.34
N THR A 25 13.09 6.07 37.94
CA THR A 25 14.18 6.62 37.12
C THR A 25 13.76 7.29 35.81
N ARG A 26 14.33 8.47 35.52
CA ARG A 26 14.08 9.31 34.34
C ARG A 26 14.80 8.79 33.08
N SER A 27 14.12 8.78 31.94
CA SER A 27 14.66 8.45 30.61
C SER A 27 15.26 9.69 29.92
N PRO A 28 16.34 9.59 29.13
CA PRO A 28 17.05 10.76 28.55
C PRO A 28 16.31 11.48 27.40
N THR A 29 15.04 11.17 27.12
CA THR A 29 14.23 11.77 26.05
C THR A 29 13.14 12.75 26.54
N ASP A 30 13.02 13.00 27.85
CA ASP A 30 12.03 13.95 28.36
C ASP A 30 12.43 15.41 28.11
N PRO A 31 11.52 16.27 27.62
CA PRO A 31 11.76 17.70 27.53
C PRO A 31 11.98 18.30 28.92
N GLU A 32 12.84 19.31 28.99
CA GLU A 32 13.15 20.05 30.22
C GLU A 32 11.88 20.76 30.75
N PRO A 33 11.53 20.66 32.05
CA PRO A 33 10.38 21.39 32.58
C PRO A 33 10.64 22.90 32.46
N PRO A 34 9.63 23.70 32.05
CA PRO A 34 9.81 25.14 31.97
C PRO A 34 10.15 25.72 33.35
N THR A 35 11.16 26.57 33.40
CA THR A 35 11.60 27.29 34.61
C THR A 35 10.43 28.11 35.20
N PRO A 36 10.19 28.06 36.53
CA PRO A 36 9.17 28.89 37.17
C PRO A 36 9.55 30.38 37.01
N PHE A 37 8.71 31.13 36.31
CA PHE A 37 8.88 32.57 36.13
C PHE A 37 8.37 33.33 37.37
N THR A 38 9.10 34.36 37.79
CA THR A 38 8.76 35.18 38.96
C THR A 38 8.32 36.57 38.50
N ALA A 39 7.11 37.00 38.84
CA ALA A 39 6.64 38.38 38.63
C ALA A 39 6.30 39.04 39.99
N ALA A 40 6.63 40.33 40.15
CA ALA A 40 6.47 41.08 41.39
C ALA A 40 5.36 42.15 41.28
N PHE A 41 4.60 42.39 42.35
CA PHE A 41 3.52 43.39 42.42
C PHE A 41 3.59 44.25 43.69
N ALA A 42 3.16 45.51 43.60
CA ALA A 42 3.07 46.50 44.69
C ALA A 42 1.61 46.94 44.93
N ALA A 43 1.28 47.33 46.18
CA ALA A 43 -0.09 47.53 46.64
C ALA A 43 -0.69 48.93 46.35
N GLY A 44 -1.91 48.92 45.84
CA GLY A 44 -2.81 50.07 45.65
C GLY A 44 -3.95 49.59 44.75
N ALA A 45 -5.20 49.80 45.16
CA ALA A 45 -6.41 49.26 44.53
C ALA A 45 -6.34 49.26 42.99
N ASP A 46 -6.16 48.09 42.39
CA ASP A 46 -6.43 47.83 40.99
C ASP A 46 -6.31 46.32 40.77
N THR A 47 -7.28 45.75 40.05
CA THR A 47 -7.24 44.37 39.56
C THR A 47 -5.90 44.14 38.88
N VAL A 48 -5.04 43.30 39.46
CA VAL A 48 -3.75 42.97 38.86
C VAL A 48 -4.00 42.03 37.69
N GLN A 49 -3.97 42.58 36.47
CA GLN A 49 -3.93 41.81 35.24
C GLN A 49 -2.53 41.22 35.09
N VAL A 50 -2.41 39.90 35.23
CA VAL A 50 -1.18 39.20 34.91
C VAL A 50 -0.96 39.30 33.40
N GLN A 51 0.14 39.95 32.96
CA GLN A 51 0.41 40.27 31.55
C GLN A 51 0.74 39.05 30.65
N PHE A 52 0.75 37.84 31.20
CA PHE A 52 0.95 36.63 30.40
C PHE A 52 -0.34 35.80 30.37
N THR A 53 -0.59 35.21 29.20
CA THR A 53 -1.70 34.28 29.00
C THR A 53 -1.16 32.86 29.12
N ILE A 54 -1.77 32.05 29.99
CA ILE A 54 -1.46 30.63 30.12
C ILE A 54 -2.18 29.88 29.02
N GLU A 55 -1.49 28.95 28.36
CA GLU A 55 -2.06 28.14 27.30
C GLU A 55 -2.29 26.70 27.78
N ILE A 56 -3.51 26.20 27.64
CA ILE A 56 -3.89 24.81 27.91
C ILE A 56 -4.70 24.25 26.75
N GLN A 57 -4.88 22.93 26.70
CA GLN A 57 -5.79 22.30 25.73
C GLN A 57 -7.16 22.02 26.35
N THR A 58 -8.19 21.91 25.49
CA THR A 58 -9.53 21.50 25.93
C THR A 58 -9.45 20.17 26.71
N GLY A 59 -10.08 20.10 27.88
CA GLY A 59 -10.03 18.96 28.79
C GLY A 59 -8.82 18.92 29.74
N GLN A 60 -7.81 19.77 29.55
CA GLN A 60 -6.72 19.90 30.51
C GLN A 60 -7.10 20.83 31.67
N THR A 61 -6.52 20.54 32.84
CA THR A 61 -6.67 21.35 34.06
C THR A 61 -5.32 21.94 34.44
N VAL A 62 -5.28 23.24 34.69
CA VAL A 62 -4.14 23.91 35.30
C VAL A 62 -4.47 24.24 36.76
N HIS A 63 -3.49 24.01 37.64
CA HIS A 63 -3.58 24.41 39.04
C HIS A 63 -2.77 25.68 39.25
N PHE A 64 -3.38 26.66 39.93
CA PHE A 64 -2.76 27.90 40.33
C PHE A 64 -2.47 27.82 41.82
N THR A 65 -1.20 27.72 42.17
CA THR A 65 -0.78 27.88 43.57
C THR A 65 -0.67 29.36 43.86
N ILE A 66 -1.40 29.81 44.88
CA ILE A 66 -1.41 31.22 45.27
C ILE A 66 -0.67 31.32 46.60
N THR A 67 0.50 31.96 46.58
CA THR A 67 1.23 32.22 47.82
C THR A 67 0.71 33.50 48.46
N ILE A 68 0.27 33.39 49.71
CA ILE A 68 -0.17 34.52 50.54
C ILE A 68 1.05 35.00 51.33
N THR A 69 1.46 36.25 51.15
CA THR A 69 2.49 36.87 52.01
C THR A 69 1.87 37.93 52.92
N GLY A 70 1.98 37.70 54.24
CA GLY A 70 1.27 38.46 55.26
C GLY A 70 -0.15 37.94 55.51
N GLY A 71 -0.80 38.42 56.58
CA GLY A 71 -2.09 37.90 57.03
C GLY A 71 -2.06 37.37 58.46
N ASP A 72 -3.21 36.94 58.97
CA ASP A 72 -3.32 36.30 60.28
C ASP A 72 -2.97 34.81 60.14
N PRO A 73 -1.83 34.33 60.68
CA PRO A 73 -1.41 32.94 60.54
C PRO A 73 -2.37 31.94 61.21
N ASP A 74 -3.24 32.42 62.11
CA ASP A 74 -4.21 31.58 62.83
C ASP A 74 -5.58 31.52 62.12
N THR A 75 -5.74 32.20 60.98
CA THR A 75 -6.98 32.22 60.19
C THR A 75 -6.79 31.51 58.85
N GLU A 76 -7.53 30.43 58.62
CA GLU A 76 -7.53 29.71 57.34
C GLU A 76 -8.05 30.60 56.20
N PRO A 77 -7.36 30.66 55.05
CA PRO A 77 -7.83 31.41 53.88
C PRO A 77 -8.99 30.69 53.19
N SER A 78 -9.97 31.46 52.70
CA SER A 78 -11.00 30.96 51.79
C SER A 78 -10.77 31.48 50.37
N TRP A 79 -11.06 30.63 49.39
CA TRP A 79 -10.86 30.92 47.97
C TRP A 79 -12.22 31.07 47.28
N THR A 80 -12.28 31.96 46.29
CA THR A 80 -13.39 32.03 45.34
C THR A 80 -12.79 32.18 43.96
N CYS A 81 -13.08 31.24 43.07
CA CYS A 81 -12.50 31.16 41.74
C CYS A 81 -13.60 31.30 40.69
N THR A 82 -13.47 32.25 39.76
CA THR A 82 -14.45 32.46 38.70
C THR A 82 -13.78 32.52 37.33
N SER A 83 -14.50 32.10 36.30
CA SER A 83 -14.12 32.30 34.89
C SER A 83 -15.03 33.36 34.29
N ALA A 84 -14.47 34.29 33.52
CA ALA A 84 -15.23 35.32 32.82
C ALA A 84 -16.10 34.75 31.69
N ASP A 85 -15.66 33.65 31.08
CA ASP A 85 -16.38 32.89 30.07
C ASP A 85 -16.31 31.38 30.38
N THR A 86 -17.42 30.85 30.89
CA THR A 86 -17.57 29.43 31.25
C THR A 86 -17.72 28.51 30.05
N ALA A 87 -18.00 29.05 28.86
CA ALA A 87 -17.97 28.29 27.62
C ALA A 87 -16.52 28.00 27.17
N VAL A 88 -15.54 28.80 27.62
CA VAL A 88 -14.12 28.62 27.32
C VAL A 88 -13.40 27.83 28.42
N ALA A 89 -13.59 28.17 29.70
CA ALA A 89 -13.02 27.39 30.80
C ALA A 89 -13.89 27.46 32.06
N SER A 90 -13.92 26.36 32.83
CA SER A 90 -14.46 26.35 34.19
C SER A 90 -13.35 26.69 35.20
N ALA A 91 -13.75 27.25 36.35
CA ALA A 91 -12.85 27.52 37.47
C ALA A 91 -13.37 26.79 38.72
N ALA A 92 -12.49 26.22 39.52
CA ALA A 92 -12.82 25.52 40.74
C ALA A 92 -11.83 25.85 41.87
N GLU A 93 -12.35 25.83 43.10
CA GLU A 93 -11.58 26.06 44.32
C GLU A 93 -10.73 24.83 44.68
N THR A 94 -9.56 25.07 45.26
CA THR A 94 -8.66 24.02 45.78
C THR A 94 -8.20 24.39 47.20
N SER A 95 -7.51 23.46 47.88
CA SER A 95 -6.98 23.70 49.23
C SER A 95 -5.89 24.79 49.29
N SER A 96 -5.29 25.18 48.17
CA SER A 96 -4.15 26.13 48.12
C SER A 96 -4.26 27.19 47.02
N GLY A 97 -5.46 27.40 46.48
CA GLY A 97 -5.71 28.36 45.40
C GLY A 97 -6.85 27.95 44.47
N CYS A 98 -6.66 28.15 43.17
CA CYS A 98 -7.64 27.85 42.14
C CYS A 98 -7.16 26.76 41.18
N SER A 99 -8.09 26.13 40.49
CA SER A 99 -7.84 25.35 39.28
C SER A 99 -8.75 25.83 38.16
N ALA A 100 -8.32 25.67 36.92
CA ALA A 100 -9.17 25.92 35.75
C ALA A 100 -9.05 24.79 34.74
N THR A 101 -10.18 24.37 34.19
CA THR A 101 -10.27 23.30 33.17
C THR A 101 -10.78 23.91 31.87
N GLY A 102 -10.07 23.69 30.76
CA GLY A 102 -10.51 24.16 29.45
C GLY A 102 -11.77 23.42 28.99
N THR A 103 -12.87 24.14 28.75
CA THR A 103 -14.16 23.59 28.31
C THR A 103 -14.43 23.82 26.83
N GLY A 104 -13.88 24.89 26.25
CA GLY A 104 -14.02 25.23 24.83
C GLY A 104 -12.87 26.11 24.33
N VAL A 105 -12.67 26.15 23.01
CA VAL A 105 -11.57 26.91 22.40
C VAL A 105 -11.83 28.40 22.50
N GLY A 106 -10.86 29.17 22.98
CA GLY A 106 -10.98 30.61 23.12
C GLY A 106 -10.03 31.20 24.15
N THR A 107 -10.29 32.44 24.52
CA THR A 107 -9.55 33.12 25.59
C THR A 107 -10.52 33.60 26.65
N THR A 108 -10.24 33.29 27.91
CA THR A 108 -11.00 33.76 29.07
C THR A 108 -10.06 34.30 30.14
N THR A 109 -10.61 34.90 31.18
CA THR A 109 -9.85 35.35 32.35
C THR A 109 -10.32 34.57 33.57
N ILE A 110 -9.39 33.95 34.29
CA ILE A 110 -9.65 33.30 35.57
C ILE A 110 -9.34 34.30 36.67
N THR A 111 -10.33 34.55 37.53
CA THR A 111 -10.20 35.46 38.66
C THR A 111 -10.21 34.66 39.95
N ALA A 112 -9.14 34.78 40.72
CA ALA A 112 -8.99 34.19 42.04
C ALA A 112 -9.15 35.29 43.10
N THR A 113 -10.07 35.10 44.02
CA THR A 113 -10.26 35.96 45.18
C THR A 113 -9.93 35.18 46.44
N VAL A 114 -9.02 35.71 47.25
CA VAL A 114 -8.68 35.15 48.56
C VAL A 114 -9.24 36.04 49.65
N THR A 115 -9.87 35.44 50.65
CA THR A 115 -10.36 36.13 51.84
C THR A 115 -9.75 35.51 53.09
N GLN A 116 -9.18 36.35 53.95
CA GLN A 116 -8.66 35.94 55.25
C GLN A 116 -9.14 36.95 56.30
N GLY A 117 -10.03 36.50 57.20
CA GLY A 117 -10.73 37.39 58.12
C GLY A 117 -11.59 38.42 57.36
N THR A 118 -11.25 39.72 57.49
CA THR A 118 -11.90 40.82 56.75
C THR A 118 -11.10 41.33 55.56
N ALA A 119 -9.89 40.80 55.33
CA ALA A 119 -9.04 41.19 54.22
C ALA A 119 -9.38 40.35 52.98
N THR A 120 -9.50 41.01 51.84
CA THR A 120 -9.74 40.36 50.55
C THR A 120 -8.72 40.87 49.53
N ALA A 121 -8.21 39.96 48.70
CA ALA A 121 -7.36 40.31 47.57
C ALA A 121 -7.78 39.50 46.33
N THR A 122 -7.57 40.07 45.15
CA THR A 122 -7.97 39.47 43.88
C THR A 122 -6.80 39.46 42.90
N ALA A 123 -6.63 38.35 42.19
CA ALA A 123 -5.69 38.20 41.09
C ALA A 123 -6.41 37.66 39.85
N ALA A 124 -6.04 38.13 38.67
CA ALA A 124 -6.63 37.68 37.41
C ALA A 124 -5.55 37.22 36.44
N VAL A 125 -5.78 36.07 35.79
CA VAL A 125 -4.87 35.51 34.79
C VAL A 125 -5.61 35.22 33.49
N GLY A 126 -5.00 35.61 32.37
CA GLY A 126 -5.50 35.24 31.05
C GLY A 126 -5.28 33.75 30.81
N LEU A 127 -6.30 33.06 30.31
CA LEU A 127 -6.24 31.66 29.94
C LEU A 127 -6.66 31.52 28.47
N ARG A 128 -5.76 30.99 27.65
CA ARG A 128 -6.04 30.60 26.27
C ARG A 128 -6.22 29.09 26.23
N VAL A 129 -7.41 28.66 25.81
CA VAL A 129 -7.73 27.24 25.61
C VAL A 129 -7.64 26.96 24.12
N THR A 130 -6.74 26.05 23.76
CA THR A 130 -6.56 25.60 22.38
C THR A 130 -7.10 24.20 22.19
N GLN A 131 -7.33 23.84 20.94
CA GLN A 131 -7.68 22.47 20.59
C GLN A 131 -6.40 21.61 20.60
N PRO A 132 -6.45 20.36 21.10
CA PRO A 132 -5.35 19.43 20.89
C PRO A 132 -5.03 19.30 19.40
N PRO A 133 -3.74 19.29 19.00
CA PRO A 133 -3.36 19.18 17.61
C PRO A 133 -3.97 17.90 17.05
N LEU A 134 -4.65 18.03 15.91
CA LEU A 134 -5.18 16.87 15.21
C LEU A 134 -3.99 16.06 14.69
N ALA A 135 -3.97 14.78 15.01
CA ALA A 135 -3.04 13.81 14.46
C ALA A 135 -3.84 12.61 13.96
N ALA A 136 -3.39 12.00 12.88
CA ALA A 136 -3.95 10.76 12.39
C ALA A 136 -2.85 9.83 11.89
N THR A 137 -3.08 8.53 11.99
CA THR A 137 -2.21 7.50 11.41
C THR A 137 -3.03 6.47 10.65
N LEU A 138 -2.40 5.81 9.69
CA LEU A 138 -2.97 4.68 8.96
C LEU A 138 -2.31 3.39 9.46
N ALA A 139 -3.13 2.40 9.82
CA ALA A 139 -2.70 1.08 10.28
C ALA A 139 -3.22 -0.01 9.33
N PRO A 140 -2.36 -0.86 8.76
CA PRO A 140 -0.90 -0.90 8.95
C PRO A 140 -0.17 0.28 8.25
N ALA A 141 1.02 0.65 8.73
CA ALA A 141 1.81 1.73 8.12
C ALA A 141 2.34 1.37 6.72
N ALA A 142 2.42 0.08 6.42
CA ALA A 142 2.69 -0.44 5.09
C ALA A 142 1.95 -1.76 4.87
N ASP A 143 1.53 -2.02 3.63
CA ASP A 143 0.97 -3.30 3.22
C ASP A 143 1.48 -3.72 1.84
N THR A 144 1.40 -5.02 1.54
CA THR A 144 1.74 -5.58 0.24
C THR A 144 0.62 -6.47 -0.28
N VAL A 145 0.09 -6.10 -1.44
CA VAL A 145 -0.99 -6.84 -2.11
C VAL A 145 -0.57 -7.26 -3.51
N GLN A 146 -1.32 -8.18 -4.09
CA GLN A 146 -1.19 -8.54 -5.51
C GLN A 146 -2.04 -7.61 -6.37
N THR A 147 -1.74 -7.50 -7.66
CA THR A 147 -2.66 -6.85 -8.61
C THR A 147 -4.06 -7.46 -8.49
N GLY A 148 -5.10 -6.62 -8.40
CA GLY A 148 -6.49 -7.03 -8.19
C GLY A 148 -6.89 -7.30 -6.73
N GLN A 149 -5.93 -7.42 -5.80
CA GLN A 149 -6.20 -7.56 -4.37
C GLN A 149 -6.35 -6.20 -3.69
N THR A 150 -7.07 -6.19 -2.55
CA THR A 150 -7.41 -4.98 -1.81
C THR A 150 -6.81 -5.00 -0.41
N ALA A 151 -6.03 -3.97 -0.07
CA ALA A 151 -5.54 -3.67 1.27
C ALA A 151 -6.54 -2.81 2.04
N GLN A 152 -6.62 -3.03 3.35
CA GLN A 152 -7.42 -2.22 4.28
C GLN A 152 -6.50 -1.46 5.23
N PHE A 153 -6.73 -0.16 5.37
CA PHE A 153 -6.01 0.71 6.29
C PHE A 153 -7.01 1.36 7.24
N THR A 154 -6.94 1.03 8.52
CA THR A 154 -7.73 1.68 9.57
C THR A 154 -7.12 3.04 9.91
N ILE A 155 -7.94 4.07 10.07
CA ILE A 155 -7.48 5.38 10.53
C ILE A 155 -7.59 5.45 12.05
N GLU A 156 -6.48 5.76 12.71
CA GLU A 156 -6.45 6.11 14.12
C GLU A 156 -6.32 7.62 14.27
N ILE A 157 -7.25 8.27 14.98
CA ILE A 157 -7.33 9.73 15.11
C ILE A 157 -7.09 10.12 16.57
N ALA A 158 -6.20 11.09 16.78
CA ALA A 158 -5.94 11.70 18.08
C ALA A 158 -6.11 13.22 18.01
N GLY A 159 -6.60 13.83 19.10
CA GLY A 159 -6.82 15.27 19.16
C GLY A 159 -7.93 15.76 18.22
N GLY A 160 -7.83 17.03 17.84
CA GLY A 160 -8.91 17.72 17.13
C GLY A 160 -10.08 18.09 18.05
N ASP A 161 -11.19 18.54 17.45
CA ASP A 161 -12.34 19.06 18.19
C ASP A 161 -13.15 17.87 18.72
N PRO A 162 -13.22 17.65 20.05
CA PRO A 162 -13.94 16.51 20.61
C PRO A 162 -15.43 16.51 20.26
N ASN A 163 -16.02 17.68 19.98
CA ASN A 163 -17.45 17.83 19.72
C ASN A 163 -17.84 17.68 18.25
N THR A 164 -16.84 17.58 17.36
CA THR A 164 -17.07 17.41 15.93
C THR A 164 -16.67 15.99 15.51
N GLU A 165 -17.54 15.35 14.72
CA GLU A 165 -17.25 14.05 14.11
C GLU A 165 -16.11 14.20 13.10
N ALA A 166 -15.20 13.23 13.07
CA ALA A 166 -14.09 13.25 12.13
C ALA A 166 -14.55 12.72 10.77
N ALA A 167 -14.11 13.36 9.70
CA ALA A 167 -14.32 12.94 8.32
C ALA A 167 -12.98 12.75 7.61
N TRP A 168 -12.92 11.87 6.61
CA TRP A 168 -11.69 11.66 5.86
C TRP A 168 -11.93 11.35 4.38
N THR A 169 -10.95 11.68 3.56
CA THR A 169 -10.85 11.26 2.15
C THR A 169 -9.57 10.48 1.95
N CYS A 170 -9.59 9.50 1.03
CA CYS A 170 -8.46 8.65 0.74
C CYS A 170 -8.07 8.79 -0.74
N ALA A 171 -6.77 8.82 -1.01
CA ALA A 171 -6.21 8.90 -2.35
C ALA A 171 -4.91 8.08 -2.44
N SER A 172 -4.60 7.61 -3.64
CA SER A 172 -3.27 7.04 -3.96
C SER A 172 -2.45 8.10 -4.69
N THR A 173 -1.16 8.18 -4.38
CA THR A 173 -0.22 9.07 -5.11
C THR A 173 -0.02 8.65 -6.56
N ASP A 174 -0.20 7.36 -6.85
CA ASP A 174 -0.14 6.79 -8.19
C ASP A 174 -1.35 5.87 -8.43
N THR A 175 -2.28 6.36 -9.25
CA THR A 175 -3.51 5.63 -9.59
C THR A 175 -3.29 4.51 -10.61
N MET A 176 -2.12 4.48 -11.28
CA MET A 176 -1.71 3.37 -12.14
C MET A 176 -1.25 2.17 -11.31
N VAL A 177 -0.75 2.39 -10.08
CA VAL A 177 -0.33 1.33 -9.16
C VAL A 177 -1.47 0.87 -8.25
N ALA A 178 -2.21 1.80 -7.63
CA ALA A 178 -3.39 1.44 -6.84
C ALA A 178 -4.46 2.54 -6.85
N SER A 179 -5.72 2.12 -6.78
CA SER A 179 -6.85 3.01 -6.47
C SER A 179 -7.13 3.01 -4.97
N ALA A 180 -7.65 4.12 -4.43
CA ALA A 180 -7.99 4.24 -3.01
C ALA A 180 -9.35 4.89 -2.81
N ALA A 181 -10.11 4.41 -1.82
CA ALA A 181 -11.42 4.93 -1.46
C ALA A 181 -11.61 4.97 0.05
N ALA A 182 -12.42 5.92 0.54
CA ALA A 182 -12.76 6.01 1.96
C ALA A 182 -13.80 4.94 2.35
N THR A 183 -13.64 4.37 3.54
CA THR A 183 -14.59 3.46 4.20
C THR A 183 -15.04 4.05 5.53
N SER A 184 -15.97 3.40 6.22
CA SER A 184 -16.44 3.82 7.55
C SER A 184 -15.38 3.73 8.66
N PHE A 185 -14.25 3.07 8.41
CA PHE A 185 -13.17 2.88 9.40
C PHE A 185 -11.79 3.32 8.91
N GLY A 186 -11.67 3.80 7.67
CA GLY A 186 -10.41 4.29 7.13
C GLY A 186 -10.35 4.32 5.59
N CYS A 187 -9.31 3.72 5.02
CA CYS A 187 -9.08 3.65 3.58
C CYS A 187 -9.03 2.21 3.09
N SER A 188 -9.63 1.95 1.93
CA SER A 188 -9.50 0.71 1.17
C SER A 188 -8.71 1.02 -0.10
N ALA A 189 -7.67 0.24 -0.39
CA ALA A 189 -6.83 0.44 -1.57
C ALA A 189 -6.69 -0.84 -2.40
N THR A 190 -7.01 -0.79 -3.69
CA THR A 190 -6.98 -1.93 -4.60
C THR A 190 -5.83 -1.78 -5.59
N GLY A 191 -4.96 -2.79 -5.67
CA GLY A 191 -3.84 -2.81 -6.60
C GLY A 191 -4.29 -2.86 -8.05
N THR A 192 -3.90 -1.88 -8.85
CA THR A 192 -4.25 -1.73 -10.28
C THR A 192 -3.07 -2.05 -11.20
N GLY A 193 -1.83 -1.91 -10.73
CA GLY A 193 -0.61 -2.19 -11.47
C GLY A 193 0.58 -2.41 -10.54
N THR A 194 1.63 -3.08 -11.03
CA THR A 194 2.78 -3.43 -10.18
C THR A 194 3.62 -2.19 -9.85
N GLY A 195 4.07 -2.07 -8.61
CA GLY A 195 4.84 -0.92 -8.16
C GLY A 195 4.66 -0.62 -6.68
N ALA A 196 5.14 0.55 -6.26
CA ALA A 196 4.92 1.07 -4.92
C ALA A 196 4.26 2.44 -5.02
N THR A 197 3.26 2.67 -4.18
CA THR A 197 2.53 3.95 -4.08
C THR A 197 2.30 4.26 -2.61
N SER A 198 1.92 5.52 -2.31
CA SER A 198 1.47 5.90 -0.98
C SER A 198 -0.03 6.14 -0.98
N ILE A 199 -0.70 5.57 0.02
CA ILE A 199 -2.10 5.83 0.31
C ILE A 199 -2.15 6.97 1.33
N SER A 200 -2.69 8.11 0.92
CA SER A 200 -2.89 9.27 1.79
C SER A 200 -4.33 9.35 2.27
N ALA A 201 -4.52 9.59 3.56
CA ALA A 201 -5.79 9.94 4.16
C ALA A 201 -5.76 11.40 4.63
N THR A 202 -6.66 12.23 4.14
CA THR A 202 -6.85 13.60 4.64
C THR A 202 -7.98 13.61 5.65
N VAL A 203 -7.66 13.73 6.93
CA VAL A 203 -8.59 13.73 8.05
C VAL A 203 -8.94 15.16 8.42
N THR A 204 -10.22 15.45 8.59
CA THR A 204 -10.74 16.74 9.03
C THR A 204 -11.62 16.54 10.27
N ARG A 205 -11.39 17.35 11.31
CA ARG A 205 -12.19 17.34 12.54
C ARG A 205 -12.39 18.78 13.03
N GLY A 206 -13.60 19.31 12.84
CA GLY A 206 -13.86 20.74 12.98
C GLY A 206 -13.16 21.53 11.88
N THR A 207 -12.36 22.54 12.25
CA THR A 207 -11.55 23.34 11.32
C THR A 207 -10.13 22.81 11.14
N ALA A 208 -9.74 21.77 11.88
CA ALA A 208 -8.41 21.17 11.80
C ALA A 208 -8.37 20.09 10.71
N THR A 209 -7.29 20.08 9.93
CA THR A 209 -7.02 19.07 8.91
C THR A 209 -5.62 18.49 9.12
N PHE A 210 -5.49 17.17 8.96
CA PHE A 210 -4.23 16.44 9.07
C PHE A 210 -4.15 15.36 7.98
N SER A 211 -2.98 15.16 7.40
CA SER A 211 -2.76 14.12 6.39
C SER A 211 -1.91 13.00 6.95
N ALA A 212 -2.43 11.78 6.90
CA ALA A 212 -1.71 10.55 7.22
C ALA A 212 -1.37 9.80 5.93
N SER A 213 -0.29 9.03 5.93
CA SER A 213 0.11 8.22 4.77
C SER A 213 0.55 6.83 5.18
N ALA A 214 0.16 5.83 4.40
CA ALA A 214 0.70 4.47 4.44
C ALA A 214 1.37 4.12 3.11
N SER A 215 2.31 3.18 3.14
CA SER A 215 2.93 2.66 1.92
C SER A 215 2.16 1.44 1.43
N LEU A 216 1.89 1.36 0.13
CA LEU A 216 1.31 0.17 -0.48
C LEU A 216 2.23 -0.31 -1.60
N ARG A 217 2.70 -1.55 -1.48
CA ARG A 217 3.37 -2.24 -2.57
C ARG A 217 2.39 -3.17 -3.27
N VAL A 218 2.25 -3.00 -4.57
CA VAL A 218 1.46 -3.90 -5.40
C VAL A 218 2.46 -4.77 -6.14
N ALA A 219 2.58 -6.01 -5.67
CA ALA A 219 3.34 -7.03 -6.37
C ALA A 219 2.52 -7.50 -7.59
N GLY A 220 3.21 -7.83 -8.67
CA GLY A 220 2.60 -8.66 -9.71
C GLY A 220 2.21 -10.00 -9.12
N GLU A 221 1.27 -10.70 -9.75
CA GLU A 221 0.92 -12.08 -9.40
C GLU A 221 2.17 -12.89 -9.04
N ARG A 222 2.10 -13.57 -7.88
CA ARG A 222 3.25 -14.19 -7.21
C ARG A 222 4.06 -15.04 -8.19
N ASP A 223 5.25 -14.56 -8.51
CA ASP A 223 6.30 -15.41 -9.05
C ASP A 223 6.80 -16.30 -7.89
N THR A 224 6.49 -17.60 -7.96
CA THR A 224 6.68 -18.57 -6.88
C THR A 224 8.14 -18.76 -6.46
N PHE A 225 9.10 -18.16 -7.18
CA PHE A 225 10.53 -18.36 -7.01
C PHE A 225 11.18 -17.48 -5.92
N ALA A 226 10.81 -16.19 -5.84
CA ALA A 226 11.48 -15.21 -4.97
C ALA A 226 11.25 -15.41 -3.46
N TYR A 227 10.25 -16.21 -3.09
CA TYR A 227 9.95 -16.56 -1.68
C TYR A 227 10.93 -17.60 -1.12
N TRP A 228 11.51 -18.44 -1.99
CA TRP A 228 12.36 -19.56 -1.60
C TRP A 228 13.86 -19.26 -1.79
N ASP A 229 14.21 -18.32 -2.67
CA ASP A 229 15.57 -17.80 -2.84
C ASP A 229 15.93 -16.81 -1.70
N ALA A 230 16.26 -17.38 -0.54
CA ALA A 230 16.52 -16.61 0.68
C ALA A 230 17.77 -15.72 0.57
N ASN A 231 18.66 -15.96 -0.39
CA ASN A 231 19.88 -15.20 -0.59
C ASN A 231 19.79 -14.22 -1.80
N GLY A 232 18.77 -14.34 -2.64
CA GLY A 232 18.46 -13.45 -3.75
C GLY A 232 19.39 -13.59 -4.96
N ASN A 233 20.06 -14.74 -5.13
CA ASN A 233 21.03 -14.97 -6.20
C ASN A 233 20.42 -15.59 -7.47
N GLY A 234 19.13 -15.94 -7.45
CA GLY A 234 18.43 -16.57 -8.56
C GLY A 234 18.58 -18.09 -8.63
N ASP A 235 19.19 -18.75 -7.63
CA ASP A 235 19.37 -20.20 -7.56
C ASP A 235 18.74 -20.76 -6.27
N LEU A 236 17.92 -21.81 -6.38
CA LEU A 236 17.34 -22.47 -5.21
C LEU A 236 18.19 -23.65 -4.74
N THR A 237 18.85 -23.54 -3.58
CA THR A 237 19.61 -24.65 -2.99
C THR A 237 18.75 -25.54 -2.09
N CYS A 238 19.15 -26.81 -1.95
CA CYS A 238 18.54 -27.75 -1.00
C CYS A 238 18.56 -27.23 0.45
N THR A 239 19.53 -26.41 0.83
CA THR A 239 19.61 -25.81 2.16
C THR A 239 18.56 -24.72 2.34
N GLU A 240 18.31 -23.90 1.31
CA GLU A 240 17.28 -22.86 1.33
C GLU A 240 15.88 -23.45 1.35
N ALA A 241 15.63 -24.48 0.52
CA ALA A 241 14.38 -25.23 0.51
C ALA A 241 14.06 -25.88 1.86
N ARG A 242 15.07 -26.37 2.59
CA ARG A 242 14.90 -26.96 3.94
C ARG A 242 14.79 -25.94 5.07
N SER A 243 15.26 -24.71 4.86
CA SER A 243 15.32 -23.68 5.91
C SER A 243 13.96 -23.07 6.29
N LYS A 244 12.90 -23.38 5.52
CA LYS A 244 11.56 -22.77 5.63
C LYS A 244 10.46 -23.72 6.12
N ASP A 245 10.85 -24.85 6.73
CA ASP A 245 10.09 -25.91 7.42
C ASP A 245 8.57 -25.74 7.64
N GLU A 246 7.79 -25.49 6.58
CA GLU A 246 6.33 -25.45 6.61
C GLU A 246 5.75 -26.11 5.34
N GLY A 247 5.67 -27.44 5.36
CA GLY A 247 4.60 -28.27 4.79
C GLY A 247 3.88 -27.91 3.47
N LEU A 248 4.50 -27.22 2.51
CA LEU A 248 3.90 -26.91 1.20
C LEU A 248 4.66 -27.59 0.05
N ARG A 249 3.90 -27.99 -0.97
CA ARG A 249 4.35 -28.59 -2.24
C ARG A 249 5.56 -27.83 -2.82
N LEU A 250 6.68 -28.54 -3.01
CA LEU A 250 7.87 -28.01 -3.68
C LEU A 250 7.59 -27.79 -5.18
N PRO A 251 8.18 -26.77 -5.83
CA PRO A 251 8.32 -26.73 -7.27
C PRO A 251 9.33 -27.81 -7.72
N ALA A 252 9.07 -28.45 -8.86
CA ALA A 252 9.91 -29.51 -9.42
C ALA A 252 11.36 -29.03 -9.69
N TYR A 253 12.34 -29.88 -9.39
CA TYR A 253 13.77 -29.62 -9.66
C TYR A 253 14.18 -30.09 -11.06
N LYS A 254 15.23 -29.44 -11.61
CA LYS A 254 15.84 -29.71 -12.92
C LYS A 254 17.07 -30.63 -12.75
N ASP A 255 17.05 -31.87 -13.24
CA ASP A 255 18.26 -32.72 -13.40
C ASP A 255 18.74 -32.67 -14.87
N ASN A 256 20.05 -32.50 -15.07
CA ASN A 256 20.70 -32.28 -16.37
C ASN A 256 21.78 -33.33 -16.69
N ARG A 257 21.72 -34.53 -16.07
CA ARG A 257 22.79 -35.54 -16.22
C ARG A 257 22.80 -36.32 -17.53
N ASP A 258 21.78 -36.23 -18.39
CA ASP A 258 21.66 -37.02 -19.63
C ASP A 258 21.81 -36.20 -20.94
N GLY A 259 21.96 -34.87 -20.84
CA GLY A 259 22.11 -34.00 -22.02
C GLY A 259 20.86 -33.86 -22.89
N THR A 260 19.69 -34.31 -22.43
CA THR A 260 18.40 -34.16 -23.15
C THR A 260 17.50 -33.07 -22.59
N GLY A 261 17.72 -32.65 -21.34
CA GLY A 261 17.06 -31.48 -20.76
C GLY A 261 15.55 -31.64 -20.57
N LEU A 262 15.10 -32.72 -19.92
CA LEU A 262 14.17 -32.77 -18.77
C LEU A 262 13.29 -34.05 -18.74
N ILE A 263 13.32 -34.75 -17.59
CA ILE A 263 12.31 -35.71 -17.11
C ILE A 263 11.72 -35.12 -15.81
N TYR A 264 10.40 -35.20 -15.62
CA TYR A 264 9.72 -34.78 -14.38
C TYR A 264 9.37 -36.01 -13.54
N GLU A 265 9.73 -36.03 -12.25
CA GLU A 265 9.20 -37.01 -11.29
C GLU A 265 8.95 -36.38 -9.91
N TRP A 266 7.84 -36.78 -9.27
CA TRP A 266 7.30 -36.21 -8.03
C TRP A 266 7.71 -37.03 -6.81
N LEU A 267 8.21 -36.38 -5.75
CA LEU A 267 8.39 -37.02 -4.44
C LEU A 267 7.11 -36.89 -3.61
N GLU A 268 6.18 -37.84 -3.75
CA GLU A 268 5.14 -38.06 -2.74
C GLU A 268 5.64 -38.97 -1.61
N ARG A 269 5.36 -38.60 -0.36
CA ARG A 269 5.53 -39.50 0.79
C ARG A 269 4.45 -40.60 0.72
N GLY A 270 4.83 -41.72 0.13
CA GLY A 270 4.18 -43.01 0.34
C GLY A 270 3.07 -43.36 -0.66
N ARG A 271 3.48 -43.92 -1.80
CA ARG A 271 2.84 -45.05 -2.50
C ARG A 271 3.71 -45.44 -3.70
N SER A 272 4.74 -46.24 -3.44
CA SER A 272 5.30 -47.13 -4.45
C SER A 272 4.65 -48.49 -4.23
N SER A 273 3.80 -48.91 -5.18
CA SER A 273 3.39 -50.31 -5.34
C SER A 273 3.78 -50.86 -6.71
N ASP A 274 4.57 -50.10 -7.47
CA ASP A 274 4.96 -50.46 -8.81
C ASP A 274 6.47 -50.75 -8.73
N SER A 275 6.88 -51.88 -9.30
CA SER A 275 8.15 -52.57 -9.03
C SER A 275 9.41 -51.92 -9.59
N ASP A 276 9.32 -50.66 -10.01
CA ASP A 276 10.44 -49.87 -10.50
C ASP A 276 10.71 -48.78 -9.45
N ASP A 277 11.77 -49.01 -8.70
CA ASP A 277 12.22 -48.23 -7.54
C ASP A 277 13.20 -47.15 -8.02
N ASP A 278 12.73 -45.93 -8.25
CA ASP A 278 13.55 -44.76 -8.56
C ASP A 278 13.43 -43.64 -7.51
N GLY A 279 13.19 -44.02 -6.25
CA GLY A 279 13.33 -43.14 -5.10
C GLY A 279 14.62 -42.30 -5.10
N ILE A 280 14.53 -41.03 -5.51
CA ILE A 280 15.66 -40.09 -5.47
C ILE A 280 15.80 -39.55 -4.05
N SER A 281 16.88 -39.99 -3.36
CA SER A 281 17.37 -39.36 -2.14
C SER A 281 18.34 -38.22 -2.47
N CYS A 282 18.33 -37.15 -1.67
CA CYS A 282 19.17 -35.96 -1.85
C CYS A 282 20.70 -36.20 -1.72
N GLU A 283 21.20 -37.43 -1.62
CA GLU A 283 22.61 -37.71 -1.27
C GLU A 283 23.54 -38.04 -2.46
N THR A 284 23.06 -38.12 -3.71
CA THR A 284 23.86 -38.65 -4.84
C THR A 284 24.25 -37.68 -5.96
N THR A 285 24.50 -36.41 -5.66
CA THR A 285 25.16 -35.48 -6.60
C THR A 285 26.39 -34.81 -5.99
N GLN A 286 27.46 -35.60 -5.81
CA GLN A 286 28.82 -35.04 -5.83
C GLN A 286 29.28 -34.92 -7.28
N ASN A 287 29.06 -33.77 -7.92
CA ASN A 287 29.85 -33.36 -9.07
C ASN A 287 30.84 -32.29 -8.63
N SER A 288 32.11 -32.69 -8.58
CA SER A 288 33.32 -31.94 -8.22
C SER A 288 33.79 -30.97 -9.31
N SER A 289 32.89 -30.51 -10.17
CA SER A 289 33.14 -29.44 -11.14
C SER A 289 31.93 -28.53 -11.09
N GLY A 290 32.05 -27.48 -10.27
CA GLY A 290 31.02 -26.49 -10.05
C GLY A 290 30.53 -25.89 -11.37
N TYR A 291 29.22 -25.76 -11.49
CA TYR A 291 28.61 -25.05 -12.60
C TYR A 291 29.02 -23.58 -12.54
N VAL A 292 29.72 -23.11 -13.57
CA VAL A 292 30.04 -21.69 -13.75
C VAL A 292 28.91 -21.10 -14.59
N PRO A 293 28.06 -20.21 -14.07
CA PRO A 293 27.21 -19.42 -14.94
C PRO A 293 28.15 -18.54 -15.76
N VAL A 294 28.13 -18.71 -17.08
CA VAL A 294 28.71 -17.71 -17.97
C VAL A 294 27.89 -16.44 -17.73
N ARG A 295 28.45 -15.48 -16.98
CA ARG A 295 28.06 -14.07 -17.12
C ARG A 295 28.33 -13.74 -18.57
N LEU A 296 27.31 -13.84 -19.42
CA LEU A 296 27.36 -13.13 -20.68
C LEU A 296 27.42 -11.65 -20.30
N PRO A 297 28.38 -10.88 -20.85
CA PRO A 297 28.29 -9.42 -20.78
C PRO A 297 26.94 -8.98 -21.35
N PRO A 298 26.46 -7.76 -21.08
CA PRO A 298 25.27 -7.27 -21.74
C PRO A 298 25.50 -7.41 -23.25
N VAL A 299 24.79 -8.36 -23.86
CA VAL A 299 24.74 -8.45 -25.31
C VAL A 299 23.96 -7.21 -25.70
N THR A 300 24.71 -6.20 -26.11
CA THR A 300 24.20 -5.17 -26.99
C THR A 300 23.70 -5.93 -28.21
N GLN A 301 22.39 -6.20 -28.27
CA GLN A 301 21.80 -6.52 -29.55
C GLN A 301 21.97 -5.28 -30.41
N THR A 302 22.81 -5.42 -31.41
CA THR A 302 22.98 -4.51 -32.52
C THR A 302 21.65 -4.42 -33.28
N GLY A 303 20.79 -3.48 -32.87
CA GLY A 303 20.28 -2.43 -33.76
C GLY A 303 19.30 -2.71 -34.90
N ASP A 304 18.62 -3.86 -35.02
CA ASP A 304 17.75 -4.09 -36.21
C ASP A 304 16.26 -4.37 -35.95
N ARG A 305 15.86 -4.79 -34.73
CA ARG A 305 14.44 -5.10 -34.41
C ARG A 305 13.76 -4.08 -33.48
N THR A 306 14.44 -2.97 -33.19
CA THR A 306 13.93 -1.91 -32.31
C THR A 306 13.45 -0.73 -33.12
N CYS A 307 12.33 -0.12 -32.72
CA CYS A 307 11.86 1.11 -33.36
C CYS A 307 12.95 2.20 -33.39
N PRO A 308 13.00 3.01 -34.47
CA PRO A 308 13.88 4.18 -34.53
C PRO A 308 13.71 5.10 -33.33
N THR A 309 14.80 5.72 -32.88
CA THR A 309 14.75 6.71 -31.80
C THR A 309 13.83 7.87 -32.20
N GLY A 310 12.85 8.19 -31.35
CA GLY A 310 11.86 9.24 -31.60
C GLY A 310 10.59 8.77 -32.31
N SER A 311 10.42 7.46 -32.53
CA SER A 311 9.14 6.92 -32.99
C SER A 311 7.97 7.35 -32.08
N PRO A 312 6.80 7.67 -32.65
CA PRO A 312 5.63 8.05 -31.87
C PRO A 312 5.17 6.88 -31.00
N THR A 313 4.46 7.18 -29.93
CA THR A 313 3.89 6.16 -29.03
C THR A 313 2.37 6.18 -29.07
N TRP A 314 1.77 4.99 -28.94
CA TRP A 314 0.32 4.82 -28.82
C TRP A 314 0.03 3.86 -27.66
N MET A 315 -0.69 4.35 -26.64
CA MET A 315 -0.93 3.62 -25.39
C MET A 315 0.36 3.07 -24.75
N GLY A 316 1.46 3.82 -24.82
CA GLY A 316 2.77 3.38 -24.28
C GLY A 316 3.54 2.40 -25.17
N LEU A 317 2.98 1.96 -26.30
CA LEU A 317 3.68 1.13 -27.28
C LEU A 317 4.40 2.00 -28.32
N PRO A 318 5.67 1.71 -28.66
CA PRO A 318 6.35 2.32 -29.80
C PRO A 318 5.62 1.98 -31.11
N VAL A 319 5.39 2.99 -31.96
CA VAL A 319 4.75 2.80 -33.27
C VAL A 319 5.80 2.90 -34.38
N CYS A 320 6.09 1.80 -35.06
CA CYS A 320 7.01 1.74 -36.20
C CYS A 320 6.71 0.53 -37.09
N GLU A 321 7.21 0.54 -38.33
CA GLU A 321 7.13 -0.65 -39.19
C GLU A 321 7.86 -1.84 -38.57
N GLU A 322 7.33 -3.04 -38.83
CA GLU A 322 7.93 -4.30 -38.37
C GLU A 322 9.31 -4.54 -38.97
N ALA A 323 10.15 -5.25 -38.22
CA ALA A 323 11.43 -5.71 -38.72
C ALA A 323 11.25 -6.88 -39.70
N GLU A 324 12.24 -7.11 -40.57
CA GLU A 324 12.24 -8.32 -41.38
C GLU A 324 12.35 -9.56 -40.49
N ARG A 325 11.52 -10.59 -40.76
CA ARG A 325 11.49 -11.88 -40.04
C ARG A 325 12.74 -12.77 -40.29
N THR A 326 13.86 -12.17 -40.66
CA THR A 326 15.11 -12.84 -40.99
C THR A 326 15.70 -13.49 -39.73
N GLY A 327 15.79 -14.82 -39.73
CA GLY A 327 16.36 -15.58 -38.59
C GLY A 327 15.34 -15.99 -37.53
N TYR A 328 14.03 -15.83 -37.79
CA TYR A 328 12.99 -16.39 -36.94
C TYR A 328 13.03 -17.92 -36.95
N ASP A 329 13.07 -18.50 -35.75
CA ASP A 329 12.94 -19.94 -35.50
C ASP A 329 11.86 -20.15 -34.44
N ARG A 330 10.76 -20.80 -34.82
CA ARG A 330 9.64 -21.09 -33.92
C ARG A 330 10.07 -22.01 -32.78
N ASP A 331 10.98 -22.95 -33.03
CA ASP A 331 11.35 -23.96 -32.03
C ASP A 331 12.17 -23.33 -30.88
N ALA A 332 12.75 -22.15 -31.10
CA ALA A 332 13.46 -21.38 -30.07
C ALA A 332 12.54 -20.93 -28.91
N PHE A 333 11.23 -20.80 -29.17
CA PHE A 333 10.21 -20.49 -28.17
C PHE A 333 9.86 -21.69 -27.28
N GLY A 334 10.22 -22.91 -27.70
CA GLY A 334 9.91 -24.15 -26.99
C GLY A 334 8.44 -24.53 -27.03
N THR A 335 8.08 -25.58 -26.29
CA THR A 335 6.75 -26.20 -26.32
C THR A 335 6.08 -26.31 -24.95
N ALA A 336 6.69 -25.76 -23.89
CA ALA A 336 6.18 -25.90 -22.52
C ALA A 336 4.75 -25.39 -22.33
N TYR A 337 4.29 -24.46 -23.17
CA TYR A 337 2.92 -23.97 -23.15
C TYR A 337 1.87 -25.03 -23.48
N THR A 338 2.24 -26.14 -24.14
CA THR A 338 1.28 -27.20 -24.48
C THR A 338 0.74 -27.93 -23.26
N SER A 339 1.46 -27.90 -22.14
CA SER A 339 1.01 -28.50 -20.88
C SER A 339 0.15 -27.57 -20.03
N LEU A 340 -0.18 -26.37 -20.52
CA LEU A 340 -0.99 -25.37 -19.78
C LEU A 340 -2.47 -25.38 -20.23
N GLU A 341 -2.90 -26.33 -21.06
CA GLU A 341 -4.25 -26.31 -21.63
C GLU A 341 -5.36 -26.34 -20.58
N ASP A 342 -5.17 -27.14 -19.52
CA ASP A 342 -6.12 -27.25 -18.41
C ASP A 342 -6.21 -25.95 -17.60
N GLU A 343 -5.08 -25.28 -17.35
CA GLU A 343 -5.03 -23.98 -16.70
C GLU A 343 -5.72 -22.89 -17.54
N ILE A 344 -5.47 -22.86 -18.86
CA ILE A 344 -6.13 -21.93 -19.79
C ILE A 344 -7.65 -22.17 -19.80
N ILE A 345 -8.09 -23.44 -19.87
CA ILE A 345 -9.51 -23.80 -19.85
C ILE A 345 -10.15 -23.38 -18.53
N GLU A 346 -9.42 -23.43 -17.41
CA GLU A 346 -9.97 -23.11 -16.10
C GLU A 346 -10.46 -21.66 -16.00
N GLU A 347 -9.74 -20.73 -16.64
CA GLU A 347 -10.03 -19.28 -16.62
C GLU A 347 -11.13 -18.83 -17.60
N LEU A 348 -11.58 -19.72 -18.49
CA LEU A 348 -12.51 -19.36 -19.57
C LEU A 348 -13.97 -19.64 -19.23
N PRO A 349 -14.92 -18.93 -19.87
CA PRO A 349 -16.34 -19.21 -19.69
C PRO A 349 -16.71 -20.65 -20.09
N LYS A 350 -17.43 -21.33 -19.20
CA LYS A 350 -17.87 -22.73 -19.37
C LYS A 350 -19.38 -22.84 -19.38
N SER A 351 -19.89 -23.87 -20.03
CA SER A 351 -21.30 -24.27 -20.01
C SER A 351 -21.41 -25.79 -20.05
N GLY A 352 -21.94 -26.40 -19.00
CA GLY A 352 -22.27 -27.84 -19.00
C GLY A 352 -21.14 -28.78 -19.45
N GLY A 353 -19.98 -28.75 -18.80
CA GLY A 353 -18.83 -29.60 -19.17
C GLY A 353 -18.15 -29.20 -20.49
N GLN A 354 -18.51 -28.06 -21.07
CA GLN A 354 -17.93 -27.52 -22.29
C GLN A 354 -17.31 -26.14 -22.03
N VAL A 355 -16.34 -25.76 -22.84
CA VAL A 355 -15.64 -24.46 -22.78
C VAL A 355 -15.90 -23.65 -24.05
N TYR A 356 -16.07 -22.33 -23.91
CA TYR A 356 -16.20 -21.41 -25.04
C TYR A 356 -14.82 -20.94 -25.54
N THR A 357 -14.59 -21.06 -26.85
CA THR A 357 -13.42 -20.41 -27.49
C THR A 357 -13.61 -18.89 -27.57
N PRO A 358 -12.68 -18.05 -27.08
CA PRO A 358 -12.91 -16.61 -27.01
C PRO A 358 -13.09 -15.91 -28.36
N TYR A 359 -12.45 -16.37 -29.43
CA TYR A 359 -12.53 -15.69 -30.72
C TYR A 359 -13.86 -15.89 -31.47
N SER A 360 -14.55 -17.00 -31.22
CA SER A 360 -15.70 -17.44 -32.01
C SER A 360 -16.94 -17.78 -31.20
N CYS A 361 -16.81 -17.92 -29.88
CA CYS A 361 -17.83 -18.44 -28.97
C CYS A 361 -18.38 -19.82 -29.37
N LYS A 362 -17.57 -20.65 -30.03
CA LYS A 362 -17.89 -22.07 -30.22
C LYS A 362 -17.59 -22.86 -28.96
N LEU A 363 -18.45 -23.83 -28.67
CA LEU A 363 -18.31 -24.76 -27.55
C LEU A 363 -17.53 -26.01 -27.96
N PHE A 364 -16.68 -26.46 -27.06
CA PHE A 364 -15.95 -27.72 -27.15
C PHE A 364 -16.08 -28.50 -25.84
N ASP A 365 -16.28 -29.81 -25.93
CA ASP A 365 -16.35 -30.68 -24.76
C ASP A 365 -15.01 -30.74 -24.04
N ILE A 366 -15.05 -30.53 -22.71
CA ILE A 366 -13.89 -30.72 -21.84
C ILE A 366 -13.76 -32.22 -21.56
N ARG A 367 -12.58 -32.77 -21.85
CA ARG A 367 -12.22 -34.16 -21.61
C ARG A 367 -11.95 -34.40 -20.12
N ALA A 368 -11.88 -35.66 -19.73
CA ALA A 368 -11.63 -36.05 -18.33
C ALA A 368 -10.25 -35.59 -17.81
N ASP A 369 -9.30 -35.34 -18.70
CA ASP A 369 -7.95 -34.85 -18.39
C ASP A 369 -7.86 -33.30 -18.36
N GLY A 370 -8.98 -32.59 -18.49
CA GLY A 370 -9.04 -31.13 -18.46
C GLY A 370 -8.83 -30.44 -19.82
N THR A 371 -8.46 -31.19 -20.87
CA THR A 371 -8.21 -30.64 -22.23
C THR A 371 -9.49 -30.56 -23.07
N ALA A 372 -9.46 -29.89 -24.22
CA ALA A 372 -10.56 -29.87 -25.18
C ALA A 372 -10.11 -30.13 -26.62
N ALA A 373 -11.03 -30.37 -27.56
CA ALA A 373 -10.70 -30.52 -28.99
C ALA A 373 -10.41 -29.16 -29.66
N THR A 374 -9.64 -28.32 -28.96
CA THR A 374 -9.22 -26.97 -29.32
C THR A 374 -7.71 -26.94 -29.58
N ASP A 375 -7.23 -25.81 -30.10
CA ASP A 375 -5.80 -25.51 -30.10
C ASP A 375 -5.49 -24.48 -29.02
N ILE A 376 -4.26 -24.50 -28.49
CA ILE A 376 -3.71 -23.35 -27.79
C ILE A 376 -3.22 -22.34 -28.84
N ASP A 377 -3.67 -21.10 -28.71
CA ASP A 377 -3.22 -19.96 -29.51
C ASP A 377 -2.51 -18.94 -28.61
N HIS A 378 -1.50 -18.30 -29.19
CA HIS A 378 -0.87 -17.11 -28.62
C HIS A 378 -1.62 -15.88 -29.13
N ILE A 379 -2.27 -15.13 -28.24
CA ILE A 379 -3.07 -13.92 -28.57
C ILE A 379 -2.25 -12.98 -29.45
N VAL A 380 -1.01 -12.68 -29.03
CA VAL A 380 0.06 -12.16 -29.88
C VAL A 380 0.90 -13.34 -30.35
N ALA A 381 0.89 -13.62 -31.65
CA ALA A 381 1.57 -14.79 -32.23
C ALA A 381 3.09 -14.74 -31.99
N LEU A 382 3.74 -15.91 -31.91
CA LEU A 382 5.20 -16.00 -31.68
C LEU A 382 6.02 -15.30 -32.77
N ALA A 383 5.61 -15.46 -34.03
CA ALA A 383 6.26 -14.80 -35.17
C ALA A 383 6.04 -13.29 -35.15
N GLU A 384 4.84 -12.86 -34.76
CA GLU A 384 4.51 -11.45 -34.60
C GLU A 384 5.34 -10.80 -33.49
N ALA A 385 5.53 -11.48 -32.36
CA ALA A 385 6.36 -11.00 -31.28
C ALA A 385 7.82 -10.82 -31.72
N TYR A 386 8.34 -11.74 -32.53
CA TYR A 386 9.68 -11.63 -33.12
C TYR A 386 9.82 -10.37 -33.98
N ASP A 387 8.87 -10.14 -34.89
CA ASP A 387 8.87 -8.99 -35.81
C ASP A 387 8.68 -7.65 -35.07
N SER A 388 7.95 -7.70 -33.96
CA SER A 388 7.74 -6.58 -33.04
C SER A 388 8.90 -6.31 -32.07
N GLY A 389 9.98 -7.09 -32.14
CA GLY A 389 11.23 -6.82 -31.41
C GLY A 389 11.43 -7.59 -30.11
N LEU A 390 10.73 -8.71 -29.90
CA LEU A 390 10.96 -9.56 -28.73
C LEU A 390 12.43 -10.07 -28.72
N PRO A 391 13.19 -9.85 -27.63
CA PRO A 391 14.55 -10.35 -27.55
C PRO A 391 14.56 -11.87 -27.30
N ASP A 392 15.52 -12.56 -27.90
CA ASP A 392 15.66 -14.02 -27.84
C ASP A 392 15.68 -14.58 -26.40
N SER A 393 16.22 -13.81 -25.46
CA SER A 393 16.23 -14.17 -24.03
C SER A 393 14.85 -14.32 -23.41
N GLN A 394 13.80 -13.77 -24.04
CA GLN A 394 12.42 -13.78 -23.54
C GLN A 394 11.51 -14.73 -24.32
N PHE A 395 12.00 -15.47 -25.33
CA PHE A 395 11.15 -16.32 -26.17
C PHE A 395 10.36 -17.36 -25.38
N ARG A 396 11.02 -18.06 -24.44
CA ARG A 396 10.36 -19.11 -23.64
C ARG A 396 9.36 -18.52 -22.64
N ASP A 397 9.71 -17.39 -22.03
CA ASP A 397 8.83 -16.68 -21.11
C ASP A 397 7.59 -16.13 -21.82
N PHE A 398 7.75 -15.61 -23.04
CA PHE A 398 6.65 -15.15 -23.88
C PHE A 398 5.75 -16.30 -24.34
N ALA A 399 6.35 -17.44 -24.71
CA ALA A 399 5.60 -18.59 -25.18
C ALA A 399 4.75 -19.23 -24.09
N GLY A 400 5.23 -19.24 -22.84
CA GLY A 400 4.54 -19.80 -21.68
C GLY A 400 3.67 -18.81 -20.90
N ASP A 401 3.54 -17.56 -21.36
CA ASP A 401 2.76 -16.55 -20.64
C ASP A 401 1.26 -16.82 -20.74
N LEU A 402 0.63 -17.24 -19.64
CA LEU A 402 -0.81 -17.48 -19.57
C LEU A 402 -1.63 -16.26 -20.01
N ALA A 403 -1.16 -15.03 -19.75
CA ALA A 403 -1.84 -13.82 -20.20
C ALA A 403 -1.83 -13.64 -21.74
N ASN A 404 -0.92 -14.33 -22.44
CA ASN A 404 -0.85 -14.38 -23.89
C ASN A 404 -1.45 -15.68 -24.47
N LEU A 405 -1.96 -16.61 -23.65
CA LEU A 405 -2.46 -17.89 -24.11
C LEU A 405 -3.98 -17.94 -24.05
N THR A 406 -4.58 -18.62 -25.03
CA THR A 406 -6.01 -18.91 -25.03
C THR A 406 -6.30 -20.19 -25.81
N ILE A 407 -7.48 -20.77 -25.62
CA ILE A 407 -7.95 -21.84 -26.52
C ILE A 407 -8.67 -21.25 -27.73
N ALA A 408 -8.45 -21.84 -28.89
CA ALA A 408 -9.07 -21.44 -30.15
C ALA A 408 -9.64 -22.63 -30.90
N ASP A 409 -10.65 -22.36 -31.73
CA ASP A 409 -11.11 -23.31 -32.74
C ASP A 409 -9.92 -23.60 -33.69
N PRO A 410 -9.59 -24.87 -33.98
CA PRO A 410 -8.41 -25.19 -34.79
C PRO A 410 -8.40 -24.59 -36.20
N VAL A 411 -9.58 -24.37 -36.81
CA VAL A 411 -9.69 -23.69 -38.11
C VAL A 411 -9.41 -22.19 -37.95
N VAL A 412 -9.92 -21.58 -36.89
CA VAL A 412 -9.66 -20.16 -36.59
C VAL A 412 -8.18 -19.95 -36.33
N ASN A 413 -7.55 -20.76 -35.49
CA ASN A 413 -6.13 -20.63 -35.16
C ASN A 413 -5.24 -20.87 -36.40
N ARG A 414 -5.34 -22.04 -37.03
CA ARG A 414 -4.37 -22.47 -38.03
C ARG A 414 -4.55 -21.83 -39.42
N GLN A 415 -5.78 -21.46 -39.77
CA GLN A 415 -6.11 -21.06 -41.16
C GLN A 415 -6.58 -19.61 -41.28
N GLN A 416 -7.07 -18.98 -40.20
CA GLN A 416 -7.56 -17.61 -40.24
C GLN A 416 -6.60 -16.64 -39.56
N LYS A 417 -6.29 -16.86 -38.27
CA LYS A 417 -5.37 -16.02 -37.50
C LYS A 417 -3.93 -16.30 -37.90
N SER A 418 -3.47 -17.54 -37.74
CA SER A 418 -2.09 -17.96 -37.98
C SER A 418 -1.10 -17.00 -37.31
N ASP A 419 -0.08 -16.55 -38.04
CA ASP A 419 0.94 -15.61 -37.56
C ASP A 419 0.55 -14.14 -37.78
N SER A 420 -0.73 -13.84 -38.03
CA SER A 420 -1.17 -12.46 -38.28
C SER A 420 -1.18 -11.62 -37.01
N ASP A 421 -0.77 -10.37 -37.15
CA ASP A 421 -1.01 -9.31 -36.19
C ASP A 421 -2.50 -8.90 -36.12
N ALA A 422 -2.83 -7.96 -35.24
CA ALA A 422 -4.19 -7.44 -35.14
C ALA A 422 -4.62 -6.59 -36.36
N GLY A 423 -3.68 -6.16 -37.21
CA GLY A 423 -3.94 -5.49 -38.49
C GLY A 423 -4.41 -6.47 -39.57
N GLY A 424 -3.84 -7.67 -39.62
CA GLY A 424 -4.11 -8.72 -40.60
C GLY A 424 -5.29 -9.61 -40.24
N TRP A 425 -5.59 -9.80 -38.95
CA TRP A 425 -6.71 -10.61 -38.51
C TRP A 425 -7.42 -10.04 -37.27
N ARG A 426 -8.74 -10.27 -37.19
CA ARG A 426 -9.55 -9.90 -36.03
C ARG A 426 -10.61 -10.96 -35.72
N PRO A 427 -10.94 -11.21 -34.46
CA PRO A 427 -11.92 -12.22 -34.10
C PRO A 427 -13.35 -11.79 -34.50
N SER A 428 -14.23 -12.78 -34.64
CA SER A 428 -15.65 -12.55 -34.94
C SER A 428 -16.46 -12.17 -33.69
N ARG A 429 -15.96 -12.56 -32.51
CA ARG A 429 -16.49 -12.22 -31.17
C ARG A 429 -15.39 -11.60 -30.29
N ASN A 430 -15.78 -10.94 -29.20
CA ASN A 430 -14.85 -10.46 -28.16
C ASN A 430 -13.69 -9.58 -28.67
N ARG A 431 -13.98 -8.63 -29.57
CA ARG A 431 -12.97 -7.76 -30.19
C ARG A 431 -12.33 -6.80 -29.20
N GLY A 432 -13.12 -6.28 -28.26
CA GLY A 432 -12.63 -5.40 -27.19
C GLY A 432 -11.67 -6.11 -26.24
N TRP A 433 -12.01 -7.36 -25.89
CA TRP A 433 -11.15 -8.21 -25.06
C TRP A 433 -9.86 -8.56 -25.81
N PHE A 434 -9.94 -9.04 -27.05
CA PHE A 434 -8.77 -9.38 -27.86
C PHE A 434 -7.81 -8.20 -28.00
N ALA A 435 -8.32 -7.03 -28.41
CA ALA A 435 -7.50 -5.84 -28.58
C ALA A 435 -6.88 -5.37 -27.26
N ALA A 436 -7.59 -5.50 -26.14
CA ALA A 436 -7.04 -5.18 -24.82
C ALA A 436 -5.93 -6.14 -24.40
N GLN A 437 -6.07 -7.45 -24.68
CA GLN A 437 -5.04 -8.44 -24.39
C GLN A 437 -3.79 -8.23 -25.26
N VAL A 438 -3.95 -7.98 -26.56
CA VAL A 438 -2.82 -7.64 -27.44
C VAL A 438 -2.04 -6.43 -26.90
N VAL A 439 -2.74 -5.35 -26.54
CA VAL A 439 -2.09 -4.15 -25.97
C VAL A 439 -1.37 -4.48 -24.65
N ALA A 440 -2.00 -5.24 -23.75
CA ALA A 440 -1.40 -5.59 -22.46
C ALA A 440 -0.16 -6.48 -22.62
N VAL A 441 -0.22 -7.51 -23.48
CA VAL A 441 0.92 -8.39 -23.78
C VAL A 441 2.05 -7.57 -24.42
N LYS A 442 1.77 -6.76 -25.45
CA LYS A 442 2.79 -5.93 -26.09
C LYS A 442 3.40 -4.91 -25.12
N GLN A 443 2.64 -4.38 -24.17
CA GLN A 443 3.19 -3.50 -23.12
C GLN A 443 4.11 -4.25 -22.17
N LYS A 444 3.73 -5.46 -21.72
CA LYS A 444 4.52 -6.31 -20.82
C LYS A 444 5.90 -6.64 -21.40
N TYR A 445 5.94 -6.95 -22.70
CA TYR A 445 7.17 -7.34 -23.40
C TYR A 445 7.85 -6.19 -24.15
N VAL A 446 7.35 -4.95 -24.00
CA VAL A 446 7.90 -3.74 -24.63
C VAL A 446 8.00 -3.88 -26.16
N LEU A 447 6.97 -4.47 -26.77
CA LEU A 447 6.89 -4.75 -28.19
C LEU A 447 6.37 -3.54 -28.97
N ALA A 448 6.83 -3.40 -30.21
CA ALA A 448 6.32 -2.40 -31.12
C ALA A 448 4.93 -2.76 -31.66
N VAL A 449 4.22 -1.77 -32.18
CA VAL A 449 2.99 -1.92 -32.94
C VAL A 449 3.17 -1.25 -34.30
N ASN A 450 2.84 -1.93 -35.39
CA ASN A 450 2.89 -1.30 -36.71
C ASN A 450 1.71 -0.32 -36.89
N PRO A 451 1.77 0.66 -37.80
CA PRO A 451 0.69 1.64 -37.95
C PRO A 451 -0.68 1.02 -38.28
N ALA A 452 -0.73 -0.05 -39.07
CA ALA A 452 -1.97 -0.72 -39.45
C ALA A 452 -2.57 -1.50 -38.26
N GLU A 453 -1.72 -2.19 -37.50
CA GLU A 453 -2.09 -2.89 -36.27
C GLU A 453 -2.63 -1.91 -35.22
N ARG A 454 -1.94 -0.78 -35.00
CA ARG A 454 -2.38 0.29 -34.10
C ARG A 454 -3.79 0.75 -34.44
N ASP A 455 -4.06 1.01 -35.72
CA ASP A 455 -5.36 1.50 -36.17
C ASP A 455 -6.46 0.44 -36.00
N ALA A 456 -6.13 -0.83 -36.24
CA ALA A 456 -7.04 -1.94 -36.00
C ALA A 456 -7.37 -2.12 -34.51
N LEU A 457 -6.36 -2.10 -33.64
CA LEU A 457 -6.53 -2.18 -32.18
C LEU A 457 -7.35 -0.99 -31.65
N ALA A 458 -7.03 0.23 -32.08
CA ALA A 458 -7.79 1.42 -31.73
C ALA A 458 -9.26 1.32 -32.15
N SER A 459 -9.52 0.84 -33.38
CA SER A 459 -10.87 0.63 -33.87
C SER A 459 -11.63 -0.43 -33.07
N MET A 460 -10.98 -1.53 -32.71
CA MET A 460 -11.60 -2.60 -31.93
C MET A 460 -11.98 -2.11 -30.52
N LEU A 461 -11.05 -1.46 -29.82
CA LEU A 461 -11.28 -0.88 -28.49
C LEU A 461 -12.37 0.20 -28.47
N ALA A 462 -12.50 0.97 -29.55
CA ALA A 462 -13.56 1.97 -29.69
C ALA A 462 -14.93 1.34 -29.97
N SER A 463 -14.97 0.26 -30.75
CA SER A 463 -16.23 -0.41 -31.15
C SER A 463 -16.78 -1.38 -30.10
N ASP A 464 -15.92 -1.89 -29.22
CA ASP A 464 -16.25 -2.85 -28.17
C ASP A 464 -15.42 -2.53 -26.92
N SER A 465 -16.07 -1.97 -25.90
CA SER A 465 -15.42 -1.64 -24.64
C SER A 465 -15.34 -2.82 -23.67
N SER A 466 -15.89 -3.99 -24.03
CA SER A 466 -15.83 -5.18 -23.18
C SER A 466 -14.38 -5.62 -23.00
N ARG A 467 -13.98 -5.84 -21.75
CA ARG A 467 -12.67 -6.41 -21.38
C ARG A 467 -12.77 -7.86 -20.91
N ARG A 468 -13.92 -8.50 -21.16
CA ARG A 468 -14.21 -9.88 -20.74
C ARG A 468 -14.74 -10.68 -21.90
N VAL A 469 -14.38 -11.96 -21.93
CA VAL A 469 -14.96 -12.93 -22.86
C VAL A 469 -16.44 -13.11 -22.51
N THR A 470 -17.32 -12.81 -23.46
CA THR A 470 -18.77 -12.98 -23.31
C THR A 470 -19.30 -13.81 -24.47
N CYS A 471 -19.85 -14.97 -24.15
CA CYS A 471 -20.49 -15.87 -25.10
C CYS A 471 -21.91 -16.16 -24.59
N ASN A 472 -22.89 -15.65 -25.34
CA ASN A 472 -24.32 -15.74 -25.00
C ASN A 472 -24.95 -17.01 -25.56
#